data_AF-A0A285TVE3-F1
#
_entry.id   AF-A0A285TVE3-F1
#
_cell.length_a   1.000
_cell.length_b   1.000
_cell.length_c   1.000
_cell.angle_alpha   90.00
_cell.angle_beta   90.00
_cell.angle_gamma   90.00
#
_symmetry.space_group_name_H-M   'P 1'
#
loop_
_entity.id
_entity.type
_entity.pdbx_description
1 polymer ?
#
loop_
_entity_poly.entity_id
_entity_poly.type
_entity_poly.pdbx_seq_one_letter_code
_entity_poly.pdbx_strand_id
1 'polypeptide(L)'
;MNFLSRMKLIYQISLIGVAALSIFAIVAVVLFVADNQRQTAEAQAEQALEDRLVVDGIAREFLNARRREKDFLLRLDEKYVAAHAETVATVQSGLKALAADPALDRFDSEIAMIETSFDNYAAEFRTIANLQREIGLNEESGLLGSLRGSVHNVEEALAKYEADKLTIIMLMMRRHEKDFLARIDPRYVERIDARLAEFGPALAAADSIPADEK
;
A
#
# COMPACT_ATOMS: atom_id res chain seq x y z
N MET A 1 48.30 63.06 29.21
CA MET A 1 48.52 61.63 29.55
C MET A 1 49.58 61.05 28.59
N ASN A 2 50.86 61.38 28.76
CA ASN A 2 51.95 60.91 27.86
C ASN A 2 52.78 59.81 28.55
N PHE A 3 52.11 58.76 29.01
CA PHE A 3 52.75 57.64 29.69
C PHE A 3 53.71 56.88 28.75
N LEU A 4 53.34 56.80 27.46
CA LEU A 4 54.14 56.16 26.43
C LEU A 4 55.41 56.96 26.09
N SER A 5 55.37 58.29 26.12
CA SER A 5 56.49 59.18 25.73
C SER A 5 57.74 59.07 26.63
N ARG A 6 57.64 58.45 27.81
CA ARG A 6 58.77 58.25 28.74
C ARG A 6 59.42 56.86 28.62
N MET A 7 58.85 55.95 27.82
CA MET A 7 59.36 54.59 27.61
C MET A 7 60.30 54.54 26.40
N LYS A 8 61.35 53.71 26.47
CA LYS A 8 62.26 53.49 25.33
C LYS A 8 61.46 53.01 24.11
N LEU A 9 61.86 53.48 22.92
CA LEU A 9 61.17 53.29 21.64
C LEU A 9 60.85 51.81 21.33
N ILE A 10 61.69 50.88 21.78
CA ILE A 10 61.51 49.42 21.66
C ILE A 10 60.22 48.94 22.35
N TYR A 11 59.88 49.47 23.53
CA TYR A 11 58.68 49.05 24.24
C TYR A 11 57.41 49.55 23.57
N GLN A 12 57.44 50.75 22.99
CA GLN A 12 56.32 51.29 22.22
C GLN A 12 56.03 50.43 20.97
N ILE A 13 57.08 50.04 20.23
CA ILE A 13 56.96 49.13 19.08
C ILE A 13 56.44 47.76 19.51
N SER A 14 56.95 47.20 20.62
CA SER A 14 56.50 45.90 21.13
C SER A 14 55.02 45.90 21.51
N LEU A 15 54.52 47.00 22.09
CA LEU A 15 53.12 47.14 22.48
C LEU A 15 52.19 47.11 21.26
N ILE A 16 52.55 47.82 20.18
CA ILE A 16 51.80 47.82 18.92
C ILE A 16 51.81 46.43 18.28
N GLY A 17 52.96 45.75 18.30
CA GLY A 17 53.07 44.37 17.81
C GLY A 17 52.16 43.40 18.57
N VAL A 18 52.13 43.48 19.90
CA VAL A 18 51.25 42.67 20.74
C VAL A 18 49.77 43.00 20.50
N ALA A 19 49.41 44.27 20.33
CA ALA A 19 48.04 44.69 20.00
C ALA A 19 47.60 44.16 18.62
N ALA A 20 48.47 44.22 17.61
CA ALA A 20 48.18 43.67 16.28
C ALA A 20 48.02 42.14 16.31
N LEU A 21 48.90 41.44 17.02
CA LEU A 21 48.81 39.98 17.19
C LEU A 21 47.54 39.55 17.93
N SER A 22 47.13 40.30 18.95
CA SER A 22 45.90 40.00 19.69
C SER A 22 44.64 40.24 18.84
N ILE A 23 44.59 41.29 18.03
CA ILE A 23 43.52 41.48 17.04
C ILE A 23 43.49 40.31 16.04
N PHE A 24 44.66 39.92 15.51
CA PHE A 24 44.74 38.81 14.56
C PHE A 24 44.27 37.48 15.18
N ALA A 25 44.65 37.22 16.43
CA ALA A 25 44.18 36.05 17.17
C ALA A 25 42.66 36.07 17.39
N ILE A 26 42.08 37.23 17.76
CA ILE A 26 40.63 37.37 17.92
C ILE A 26 39.92 37.12 16.59
N VAL A 27 40.40 37.72 15.49
CA VAL A 27 39.83 37.52 14.15
C VAL A 27 39.91 36.04 13.75
N ALA A 28 41.05 35.38 13.99
CA ALA A 28 41.20 33.95 13.70
C ALA A 28 40.21 33.09 14.50
N VAL A 29 40.00 33.38 15.79
CA VAL A 29 39.01 32.69 16.62
C VAL A 29 37.58 32.93 16.12
N VAL A 30 37.23 34.16 15.77
CA VAL A 30 35.91 34.50 15.23
C VAL A 30 35.66 33.78 13.91
N LEU A 31 36.64 33.77 13.00
CA LEU A 31 36.54 33.05 11.73
C LEU A 31 36.41 31.54 11.94
N PHE A 32 37.17 30.97 12.88
CA PHE A 32 37.09 29.55 13.23
C PHE A 32 35.72 29.15 13.79
N VAL A 33 35.17 29.95 14.72
CA VAL A 33 33.82 29.72 15.27
C VAL A 33 32.74 29.88 14.19
N ALA A 34 32.86 30.89 13.34
CA ALA A 34 31.92 31.12 12.24
C ALA A 34 31.95 29.98 11.22
N ASP A 35 33.12 29.45 10.90
CA ASP A 35 33.29 28.31 9.99
C ASP A 35 32.70 27.03 10.60
N ASN A 36 32.99 26.74 11.86
CA ASN A 36 32.42 25.59 12.57
C ASN A 36 30.87 25.68 12.65
N GLN A 37 30.34 26.88 12.91
CA GLN A 37 28.89 27.09 12.93
C GLN A 37 28.26 26.89 11.55
N ARG A 38 28.91 27.37 10.48
CA ARG A 38 28.46 27.14 9.10
C ARG A 38 28.44 25.67 8.74
N GLN A 39 29.51 24.92 9.05
CA GLN A 39 29.56 23.49 8.79
C GLN A 39 28.43 22.74 9.51
N THR A 40 28.15 23.07 10.78
CA THR A 40 27.02 22.47 11.49
C THR A 40 25.66 22.82 10.90
N ALA A 41 25.47 24.06 10.44
CA ALA A 41 24.23 24.50 9.81
C ALA A 41 24.04 23.86 8.42
N GLU A 42 25.11 23.69 7.65
CA GLU A 42 25.12 22.99 6.37
C GLU A 42 24.76 21.52 6.55
N ALA A 43 25.36 20.83 7.52
CA ALA A 43 25.04 19.44 7.83
C ALA A 43 23.58 19.25 8.26
N GLN A 44 23.04 20.13 9.10
CA GLN A 44 21.62 20.10 9.48
C GLN A 44 20.69 20.36 8.30
N ALA A 45 21.06 21.27 7.40
CA ALA A 45 20.29 21.57 6.20
C ALA A 45 20.29 20.40 5.21
N GLU A 46 21.42 19.71 5.07
CA GLU A 46 21.55 18.50 4.25
C GLU A 46 20.70 17.36 4.80
N GLN A 47 20.77 17.08 6.10
CA GLN A 47 19.93 16.08 6.76
C GLN A 47 18.43 16.39 6.59
N ALA A 48 18.02 17.64 6.82
CA ALA A 48 16.62 18.04 6.64
C ALA A 48 16.14 17.90 5.18
N LEU A 49 17.05 18.03 4.19
CA LEU A 49 16.74 17.77 2.80
C LEU A 49 16.57 16.26 2.54
N GLU A 50 17.44 15.42 3.10
CA GLU A 50 17.33 13.97 3.00
C GLU A 50 16.00 13.46 3.60
N ASP A 51 15.63 13.91 4.80
CA ASP A 51 14.35 13.58 5.44
C ASP A 51 13.16 13.95 4.56
N ARG A 52 13.20 15.16 3.98
CA ARG A 52 12.16 15.62 3.07
C ARG A 52 12.06 14.74 1.83
N LEU A 53 13.18 14.29 1.27
CA LEU A 53 13.18 13.38 0.14
C LEU A 53 12.59 12.02 0.49
N VAL A 54 12.84 11.52 1.71
CA VAL A 54 12.22 10.29 2.23
C VAL A 54 10.71 10.48 2.36
N VAL A 55 10.24 11.58 2.95
CA VAL A 55 8.80 11.90 3.07
C VAL A 55 8.13 12.00 1.70
N ASP A 56 8.74 12.71 0.74
CA ASP A 56 8.23 12.83 -0.63
C ASP A 56 8.25 11.48 -1.35
N GLY A 57 9.21 10.60 -1.03
CA GLY A 57 9.30 9.23 -1.51
C GLY A 57 8.15 8.37 -0.99
N ILE A 58 7.89 8.40 0.33
CA ILE A 58 6.77 7.71 0.98
C ILE A 58 5.45 8.13 0.35
N ALA A 59 5.21 9.43 0.17
CA ALA A 59 3.97 9.94 -0.42
C ALA A 59 3.77 9.41 -1.85
N ARG A 60 4.83 9.36 -2.65
CA ARG A 60 4.79 8.80 -4.02
C ARG A 60 4.54 7.30 -4.02
N GLU A 61 5.21 6.56 -3.14
CA GLU A 61 5.03 5.11 -3.06
C GLU A 61 3.67 4.71 -2.53
N PHE A 62 3.06 5.49 -1.63
CA PHE A 62 1.66 5.28 -1.26
C PHE A 62 0.71 5.44 -2.45
N LEU A 63 0.93 6.44 -3.31
CA LEU A 63 0.15 6.60 -4.54
C LEU A 63 0.36 5.43 -5.50
N ASN A 64 1.59 4.90 -5.59
CA ASN A 64 1.89 3.70 -6.38
C ASN A 64 1.18 2.47 -5.79
N ALA A 65 1.21 2.27 -4.48
CA ALA A 65 0.46 1.20 -3.80
C ALA A 65 -1.02 1.26 -4.19
N ARG A 66 -1.67 2.42 -4.03
CA ARG A 66 -3.07 2.63 -4.42
C ARG A 66 -3.33 2.42 -5.91
N ARG A 67 -2.33 2.61 -6.78
CA ARG A 67 -2.44 2.29 -8.21
C ARG A 67 -2.42 0.78 -8.41
N ARG A 68 -1.49 0.06 -7.75
CA ARG A 68 -1.40 -1.40 -7.80
C ARG A 68 -2.67 -2.09 -7.32
N GLU A 69 -3.32 -1.56 -6.27
CA GLU A 69 -4.61 -2.09 -5.81
C GLU A 69 -5.69 -2.01 -6.88
N LYS A 70 -5.81 -0.85 -7.53
CA LYS A 70 -6.78 -0.65 -8.62
C LYS A 70 -6.44 -1.53 -9.81
N ASP A 71 -5.16 -1.63 -10.15
CA ASP A 71 -4.70 -2.51 -11.21
C ASP A 71 -5.06 -3.97 -10.93
N PHE A 72 -4.91 -4.43 -9.68
CA PHE A 72 -5.35 -5.75 -9.23
C PHE A 72 -6.86 -5.89 -9.34
N LEU A 73 -7.65 -4.99 -8.76
CA LEU A 73 -9.11 -5.10 -8.77
C LEU A 73 -9.73 -5.04 -10.18
N LEU A 74 -9.06 -4.38 -11.13
CA LEU A 74 -9.51 -4.29 -12.52
C LEU A 74 -9.10 -5.48 -13.38
N ARG A 75 -7.97 -6.14 -13.06
CA ARG A 75 -7.38 -7.18 -13.93
C ARG A 75 -7.28 -8.55 -13.28
N LEU A 76 -7.45 -8.62 -11.96
CA LEU A 76 -7.37 -9.82 -11.12
C LEU A 76 -6.05 -10.61 -11.30
N ASP A 77 -4.95 -9.90 -11.58
CA ASP A 77 -3.64 -10.49 -11.84
C ASP A 77 -2.72 -10.38 -10.62
N GLU A 78 -2.24 -11.53 -10.14
CA GLU A 78 -1.36 -11.69 -8.98
C GLU A 78 -0.11 -10.80 -9.00
N LYS A 79 0.40 -10.47 -10.19
CA LYS A 79 1.59 -9.61 -10.28
C LYS A 79 1.37 -8.24 -9.62
N TYR A 80 0.13 -7.75 -9.58
CA TYR A 80 -0.18 -6.49 -8.93
C TYR A 80 -0.24 -6.60 -7.41
N VAL A 81 -0.56 -7.78 -6.86
CA VAL A 81 -0.45 -8.04 -5.42
C VAL A 81 1.01 -8.07 -5.00
N ALA A 82 1.88 -8.74 -5.77
CA ALA A 82 3.31 -8.73 -5.54
C ALA A 82 3.91 -7.32 -5.63
N ALA A 83 3.57 -6.58 -6.69
CA ALA A 83 4.04 -5.20 -6.86
C ALA A 83 3.51 -4.26 -5.75
N HIS A 84 2.30 -4.48 -5.25
CA HIS A 84 1.79 -3.74 -4.10
C HIS A 84 2.63 -4.02 -2.84
N ALA A 85 2.94 -5.28 -2.57
CA ALA A 85 3.76 -5.67 -1.42
C ALA A 85 5.16 -5.02 -1.46
N GLU A 86 5.77 -4.88 -2.64
CA GLU A 86 7.03 -4.15 -2.82
C GLU A 86 6.90 -2.66 -2.47
N THR A 87 5.82 -1.99 -2.92
CA THR A 87 5.56 -0.59 -2.56
C THR A 87 5.32 -0.41 -1.06
N VAL A 88 4.61 -1.35 -0.43
CA VAL A 88 4.37 -1.37 1.02
C VAL A 88 5.68 -1.48 1.79
N ALA A 89 6.56 -2.41 1.40
CA ALA A 89 7.87 -2.57 2.03
C ALA A 89 8.72 -1.29 1.93
N THR A 90 8.66 -0.60 0.78
CA THR A 90 9.38 0.67 0.57
C THR A 90 8.86 1.78 1.49
N VAL A 91 7.54 1.92 1.62
CA VAL A 91 6.94 2.89 2.54
C VAL A 91 7.30 2.58 3.99
N GLN A 92 7.18 1.31 4.42
CA GLN A 92 7.54 0.90 5.78
C GLN A 92 9.03 1.16 6.08
N SER A 93 9.91 0.91 5.11
CA SER A 93 11.34 1.21 5.24
C SER A 93 11.58 2.72 5.39
N GLY A 94 10.89 3.56 4.61
CA GLY A 94 10.99 5.02 4.72
C GLY A 94 10.52 5.53 6.08
N LEU A 95 9.37 5.03 6.57
CA LEU A 95 8.85 5.41 7.89
C LEU A 95 9.79 5.00 9.02
N LYS A 96 10.40 3.82 8.93
CA LYS A 96 11.42 3.37 9.89
C LYS A 96 12.69 4.22 9.86
N ALA A 97 13.09 4.70 8.68
CA ALA A 97 14.23 5.62 8.57
C ALA A 97 13.93 6.95 9.27
N LEU A 98 12.73 7.52 9.05
CA LEU A 98 12.30 8.75 9.72
C LEU A 98 12.18 8.56 11.24
N ALA A 99 11.64 7.43 11.70
CA ALA A 99 11.52 7.11 13.13
C ALA A 99 12.87 6.89 13.83
N ALA A 100 13.93 6.60 13.06
CA ALA A 100 15.26 6.39 13.60
C ALA A 100 16.11 7.67 13.62
N ASP A 101 15.61 8.78 13.08
CA ASP A 101 16.32 10.05 13.04
C ASP A 101 16.09 10.86 14.33
N PRO A 102 17.14 11.11 15.15
CA PRO A 102 17.03 11.91 16.37
C PRO A 102 16.54 13.35 16.16
N ALA A 103 16.74 13.92 14.96
CA ALA A 103 16.24 15.25 14.61
C ALA A 103 14.70 15.28 14.52
N LEU A 104 14.07 14.12 14.39
CA LEU A 104 12.63 13.94 14.24
C LEU A 104 11.93 13.40 15.50
N ASP A 105 12.63 13.20 16.63
CA ASP A 105 12.09 12.71 17.91
C ASP A 105 10.76 13.40 18.33
N ARG A 106 10.64 14.71 18.05
CA ARG A 106 9.42 15.49 18.36
C ARG A 106 8.18 15.06 17.57
N PHE A 107 8.34 14.24 16.54
CA PHE A 107 7.31 13.73 15.64
C PHE A 107 7.12 12.20 15.77
N ASP A 108 7.77 11.54 16.73
CA ASP A 108 7.69 10.08 16.91
C ASP A 108 6.25 9.58 16.98
N SER A 109 5.38 10.32 17.68
CA SER A 109 3.97 9.95 17.81
C SER A 109 3.24 9.99 16.46
N GLU A 110 3.51 11.01 15.66
CA GLU A 110 2.93 11.17 14.32
C GLU A 110 3.45 10.10 13.37
N ILE A 111 4.75 9.81 13.39
CA ILE A 111 5.36 8.76 12.57
C ILE A 111 4.78 7.39 12.93
N ALA A 112 4.70 7.06 14.22
CA ALA A 112 4.10 5.81 14.70
C ALA A 112 2.61 5.67 14.34
N MET A 113 1.85 6.77 14.39
CA MET A 113 0.45 6.80 13.94
C MET A 113 0.34 6.53 12.43
N ILE A 114 1.23 7.11 11.62
CA ILE A 114 1.27 6.89 10.17
C ILE A 114 1.64 5.44 9.87
N GLU A 115 2.66 4.88 10.54
CA GLU A 115 3.07 3.48 10.39
C GLU A 115 1.90 2.54 10.69
N THR A 116 1.25 2.71 11.85
CA THR A 116 0.09 1.90 12.24
C THR A 116 -1.06 2.00 11.24
N SER A 117 -1.37 3.22 10.77
CA SER A 117 -2.45 3.44 9.81
C SER A 117 -2.13 2.81 8.45
N PHE A 118 -0.88 2.89 8.02
CA PHE A 118 -0.42 2.32 6.76
C PHE A 118 -0.39 0.78 6.81
N ASP A 119 0.03 0.19 7.92
CA ASP A 119 0.02 -1.25 8.12
C ASP A 119 -1.40 -1.82 8.11
N ASN A 120 -2.35 -1.13 8.75
CA ASN A 120 -3.76 -1.49 8.69
C ASN A 120 -4.28 -1.41 7.23
N TYR A 121 -3.96 -0.34 6.51
CA TYR A 121 -4.30 -0.21 5.08
C TYR A 121 -3.74 -1.38 4.24
N ALA A 122 -2.47 -1.73 4.43
CA ALA A 122 -1.84 -2.85 3.71
C ALA A 122 -2.45 -4.21 4.10
N ALA A 123 -2.89 -4.37 5.35
CA ALA A 123 -3.62 -5.55 5.82
C ALA A 123 -4.98 -5.70 5.14
N GLU A 124 -5.76 -4.62 5.05
CA GLU A 124 -7.06 -4.64 4.38
C GLU A 124 -6.94 -5.03 2.90
N PHE A 125 -5.92 -4.51 2.19
CA PHE A 125 -5.69 -4.94 0.81
C PHE A 125 -5.36 -6.43 0.70
N ARG A 126 -4.56 -6.99 1.63
CA ARG A 126 -4.30 -8.44 1.65
C ARG A 126 -5.58 -9.25 1.87
N THR A 127 -6.48 -8.77 2.73
CA THR A 127 -7.81 -9.38 2.93
C THR A 127 -8.60 -9.38 1.63
N ILE A 128 -8.66 -8.24 0.93
CA ILE A 128 -9.34 -8.12 -0.37
C ILE A 128 -8.73 -9.08 -1.41
N ALA A 129 -7.40 -9.14 -1.51
CA ALA A 129 -6.72 -10.04 -2.44
C ALA A 129 -7.04 -11.51 -2.14
N ASN A 130 -7.09 -11.90 -0.86
CA ASN A 130 -7.46 -13.26 -0.46
C ASN A 130 -8.92 -13.59 -0.79
N LEU A 131 -9.87 -12.68 -0.49
CA LEU A 131 -11.28 -12.86 -0.85
C LEU A 131 -11.45 -13.00 -2.37
N GLN A 132 -10.68 -12.25 -3.15
CA GLN A 132 -10.75 -12.32 -4.61
C GLN A 132 -10.17 -13.62 -5.17
N ARG A 133 -9.12 -14.19 -4.52
CA ARG A 133 -8.65 -15.55 -4.83
C ARG A 133 -9.68 -16.62 -4.54
N GLU A 134 -10.38 -16.48 -3.41
CA GLU A 134 -11.45 -17.39 -3.01
C GLU A 134 -12.60 -17.35 -4.02
N ILE A 135 -13.07 -16.16 -4.38
CA ILE A 135 -14.06 -15.97 -5.44
C ILE A 135 -13.57 -16.60 -6.76
N GLY A 136 -12.31 -16.35 -7.12
CA GLY A 136 -11.69 -16.78 -8.37
C GLY A 136 -11.12 -15.57 -9.11
N LEU A 137 -9.89 -15.71 -9.61
CA LEU A 137 -9.22 -14.66 -10.40
C LEU A 137 -9.59 -14.73 -11.88
N ASN A 138 -10.16 -15.86 -12.31
CA ASN A 138 -10.62 -16.12 -13.66
C ASN A 138 -11.77 -17.14 -13.63
N GLU A 139 -12.34 -17.44 -14.80
CA GLU A 139 -13.50 -18.32 -14.96
C GLU A 139 -13.27 -19.77 -14.52
N GLU A 140 -12.03 -20.17 -14.30
CA GLU A 140 -11.61 -21.54 -14.04
C GLU A 140 -11.11 -21.75 -12.60
N SER A 141 -10.98 -20.69 -11.81
CA SER A 141 -10.40 -20.73 -10.46
C SER A 141 -11.43 -20.39 -9.38
N GLY A 142 -11.11 -20.78 -8.15
CA GLY A 142 -11.91 -20.46 -6.97
C GLY A 142 -13.34 -20.99 -7.01
N LEU A 143 -14.24 -20.25 -6.37
CA LEU A 143 -15.67 -20.53 -6.35
C LEU A 143 -16.31 -20.44 -7.74
N LEU A 144 -15.84 -19.53 -8.60
CA LEU A 144 -16.31 -19.39 -9.99
C LEU A 144 -16.06 -20.66 -10.81
N GLY A 145 -14.82 -21.16 -10.79
CA GLY A 145 -14.46 -22.40 -11.50
C GLY A 145 -15.24 -23.61 -10.98
N SER A 146 -15.36 -23.72 -9.64
CA SER A 146 -16.14 -24.79 -9.00
C SER A 146 -17.61 -24.76 -9.43
N LEU A 147 -18.23 -23.58 -9.42
CA LEU A 147 -19.62 -23.38 -9.82
C LEU A 147 -19.85 -23.73 -11.29
N ARG A 148 -18.93 -23.32 -12.17
CA ARG A 148 -18.98 -23.64 -13.59
C ARG A 148 -18.88 -25.15 -13.85
N GLY A 149 -17.99 -25.83 -13.12
CA GLY A 149 -17.89 -27.30 -13.17
C GLY A 149 -19.18 -27.99 -12.74
N SER A 150 -19.78 -27.56 -11.62
CA SER A 150 -21.05 -28.11 -11.15
C SER A 150 -22.17 -27.95 -12.18
N VAL A 151 -22.23 -26.81 -12.87
CA VAL A 151 -23.23 -26.63 -13.94
C VAL A 151 -22.94 -27.48 -15.14
N HIS A 152 -21.69 -27.60 -15.58
CA HIS A 152 -21.38 -28.45 -16.71
C HIS A 152 -21.82 -29.90 -16.46
N ASN A 153 -21.58 -30.41 -15.25
CA ASN A 153 -22.05 -31.75 -14.85
C ASN A 153 -23.57 -31.88 -14.90
N VAL A 154 -24.30 -30.85 -14.44
CA VAL A 154 -25.77 -30.83 -14.52
C VAL A 154 -26.24 -30.75 -15.97
N GLU A 155 -25.62 -29.93 -16.81
CA GLU A 155 -25.92 -29.81 -18.24
C GLU A 155 -25.75 -31.15 -18.96
N GLU A 156 -24.63 -31.85 -18.74
CA GLU A 156 -24.37 -33.17 -19.31
C GLU A 156 -25.40 -34.22 -18.84
N ALA A 157 -25.71 -34.23 -17.55
CA ALA A 157 -26.71 -35.15 -16.98
C ALA A 157 -28.11 -34.92 -17.56
N LEU A 158 -28.54 -33.65 -17.68
CA LEU A 158 -29.84 -33.32 -18.25
C LEU A 158 -29.90 -33.59 -19.76
N ALA A 159 -28.80 -33.40 -20.48
CA ALA A 159 -28.70 -33.70 -21.91
C ALA A 159 -28.81 -35.20 -22.19
N LYS A 160 -28.20 -36.06 -21.35
CA LYS A 160 -28.31 -37.54 -21.44
C LYS A 160 -29.76 -38.02 -21.44
N TYR A 161 -30.66 -37.31 -20.77
CA TYR A 161 -32.06 -37.69 -20.57
C TYR A 161 -33.07 -36.82 -21.31
N GLU A 162 -32.61 -35.94 -22.21
CA GLU A 162 -33.45 -35.01 -22.97
C GLU A 162 -34.45 -34.24 -22.06
N ALA A 163 -33.97 -33.84 -20.87
CA ALA A 163 -34.81 -33.33 -19.80
C ALA A 163 -35.12 -31.82 -19.94
N ASP A 164 -35.79 -31.44 -21.03
CA ASP A 164 -36.01 -30.06 -21.47
C ASP A 164 -36.52 -29.12 -20.36
N LYS A 165 -37.49 -29.59 -19.56
CA LYS A 165 -38.07 -28.78 -18.48
C LYS A 165 -37.03 -28.43 -17.40
N LEU A 166 -36.19 -29.39 -17.02
CA LEU A 166 -35.11 -29.17 -16.05
C LEU A 166 -34.01 -28.29 -16.65
N THR A 167 -33.69 -28.49 -17.92
CA THR A 167 -32.74 -27.65 -18.66
C THR A 167 -33.17 -26.19 -18.65
N ILE A 168 -34.46 -25.90 -18.89
CA ILE A 168 -34.99 -24.52 -18.84
C ILE A 168 -34.82 -23.92 -17.43
N ILE A 169 -35.17 -24.66 -16.37
CA ILE A 169 -35.03 -24.16 -14.99
C ILE A 169 -33.56 -23.88 -14.66
N MET A 170 -32.65 -24.78 -15.05
CA MET A 170 -31.21 -24.61 -14.88
C MET A 170 -30.68 -23.38 -15.64
N LEU A 171 -31.08 -23.18 -16.90
CA LEU A 171 -30.71 -21.99 -17.68
C LEU A 171 -31.24 -20.70 -17.05
N MET A 172 -32.42 -20.74 -16.41
CA MET A 172 -32.94 -19.60 -15.65
C MET A 172 -32.13 -19.32 -14.37
N MET A 173 -31.68 -20.36 -13.66
CA MET A 173 -30.72 -20.19 -12.55
C MET A 173 -29.41 -19.56 -13.04
N ARG A 174 -28.85 -20.05 -14.14
CA ARG A 174 -27.65 -19.49 -14.79
C ARG A 174 -27.83 -18.03 -15.20
N ARG A 175 -29.00 -17.65 -15.70
CA ARG A 175 -29.31 -16.26 -16.02
C ARG A 175 -29.22 -15.37 -14.77
N HIS A 176 -29.82 -15.80 -13.67
CA HIS A 176 -29.80 -15.04 -12.41
C HIS A 176 -28.40 -15.00 -11.78
N GLU A 177 -27.64 -16.09 -11.85
CA GLU A 177 -26.23 -16.10 -11.43
C GLU A 177 -25.40 -15.10 -12.24
N LYS A 178 -25.51 -15.09 -13.58
CA LYS A 178 -24.79 -14.11 -14.40
C LYS A 178 -25.19 -12.67 -14.08
N ASP A 179 -26.48 -12.43 -13.82
CA ASP A 179 -26.95 -11.13 -13.38
C ASP A 179 -26.40 -10.75 -11.98
N PHE A 180 -26.27 -11.71 -11.06
CA PHE A 180 -25.62 -11.52 -9.76
C PHE A 180 -24.16 -11.13 -9.96
N LEU A 181 -23.38 -11.88 -10.75
CA LEU A 181 -21.97 -11.59 -10.97
C LEU A 181 -21.75 -10.22 -11.65
N ALA A 182 -22.66 -9.81 -12.53
CA ALA A 182 -22.56 -8.52 -13.21
C ALA A 182 -22.92 -7.30 -12.34
N ARG A 183 -23.69 -7.50 -11.26
CA ARG A 183 -24.31 -6.39 -10.49
C ARG A 183 -24.08 -6.46 -8.99
N ILE A 184 -23.66 -7.62 -8.48
CA ILE A 184 -23.49 -7.97 -7.06
C ILE A 184 -24.73 -7.59 -6.24
N ASP A 185 -25.92 -7.84 -6.80
CA ASP A 185 -27.21 -7.51 -6.18
C ASP A 185 -27.85 -8.77 -5.57
N PRO A 186 -28.03 -8.83 -4.24
CA PRO A 186 -28.55 -10.01 -3.53
C PRO A 186 -29.89 -10.53 -4.04
N ARG A 187 -30.73 -9.69 -4.66
CA ARG A 187 -32.02 -10.12 -5.22
C ARG A 187 -31.89 -11.24 -6.24
N TYR A 188 -30.73 -11.36 -6.90
CA TYR A 188 -30.49 -12.41 -7.89
C TYR A 188 -30.22 -13.75 -7.22
N VAL A 189 -29.66 -13.76 -6.01
CA VAL A 189 -29.53 -14.97 -5.19
C VAL A 189 -30.93 -15.49 -4.84
N GLU A 190 -31.82 -14.62 -4.37
CA GLU A 190 -33.22 -14.98 -4.08
C GLU A 190 -33.95 -15.56 -5.31
N ARG A 191 -33.64 -15.04 -6.51
CA ARG A 191 -34.20 -15.57 -7.77
C ARG A 191 -33.61 -16.91 -8.17
N ILE A 192 -32.33 -17.17 -7.87
CA ILE A 192 -31.74 -18.50 -8.02
C ILE A 192 -32.46 -19.47 -7.09
N ASP A 193 -32.63 -19.12 -5.82
CA ASP A 193 -33.31 -19.94 -4.82
C ASP A 193 -34.75 -20.27 -5.23
N ALA A 194 -35.46 -19.29 -5.79
CA ALA A 194 -36.81 -19.50 -6.31
C ALA A 194 -36.84 -20.52 -7.47
N ARG A 195 -35.87 -20.46 -8.40
CA ARG A 195 -35.78 -21.45 -9.50
C ARG A 195 -35.31 -22.82 -8.99
N LEU A 196 -34.42 -22.85 -8.00
CA LEU A 196 -33.99 -24.08 -7.35
C LEU A 196 -35.17 -24.79 -6.66
N ALA A 197 -36.07 -24.05 -6.03
CA ALA A 197 -37.29 -24.59 -5.42
C ALA A 197 -38.26 -25.21 -6.45
N GLU A 198 -38.24 -24.74 -7.71
CA GLU A 198 -39.00 -25.34 -8.81
C GLU A 198 -38.30 -26.59 -9.39
N PHE A 199 -36.96 -26.66 -9.28
CA PHE A 199 -36.15 -27.74 -9.85
C PHE A 199 -36.45 -29.10 -9.19
N GLY A 200 -36.52 -29.15 -7.85
CA GLY A 200 -36.78 -30.41 -7.12
C GLY A 200 -38.09 -31.10 -7.50
N PRO A 201 -39.25 -30.41 -7.46
CA PRO A 201 -40.52 -30.97 -7.93
C PRO A 201 -40.50 -31.36 -9.41
N ALA A 202 -39.82 -30.59 -10.27
CA ALA A 202 -39.67 -30.93 -11.68
C ALA A 202 -38.83 -32.19 -11.88
N LEU A 203 -37.80 -32.41 -11.05
CA LEU A 203 -36.92 -33.58 -11.10
C LEU A 203 -37.68 -34.84 -10.65
N ALA A 204 -38.44 -34.74 -9.56
CA ALA A 204 -39.29 -35.83 -9.09
C ALA A 204 -40.29 -36.27 -10.18
N ALA A 205 -40.89 -35.32 -10.90
CA ALA A 205 -41.87 -35.56 -11.96
C ALA A 205 -41.26 -35.93 -13.34
N ALA A 206 -39.93 -35.96 -13.48
CA ALA A 206 -39.29 -36.29 -14.75
C ALA A 206 -39.28 -37.80 -15.00
N ASP A 207 -40.16 -38.31 -15.85
CA ASP A 207 -40.21 -39.75 -16.18
C ASP A 207 -39.05 -40.21 -17.07
N SER A 208 -38.35 -39.28 -17.73
CA SER A 208 -37.20 -39.57 -18.59
C SER A 208 -35.92 -39.89 -17.81
N ILE A 209 -35.88 -39.61 -16.50
CA ILE A 209 -34.72 -39.85 -15.64
C ILE A 209 -35.02 -41.04 -14.70
N PRO A 210 -34.18 -42.10 -14.67
CA PRO A 210 -34.31 -43.21 -13.74
C PRO A 210 -34.32 -42.76 -12.28
N ALA A 211 -35.11 -43.41 -11.42
CA ALA A 211 -35.28 -43.01 -10.02
C ALA A 211 -33.99 -43.09 -9.17
N ASP A 212 -33.04 -43.93 -9.57
CA ASP A 212 -31.71 -44.07 -8.98
C ASP A 212 -30.69 -43.03 -9.48
N GLU A 213 -31.02 -42.32 -10.57
CA GLU A 213 -30.22 -41.21 -11.12
C GLU A 213 -30.86 -39.82 -10.87
N LYS A 214 -31.98 -39.74 -10.14
CA LYS A 214 -32.58 -38.49 -9.62
C LYS A 214 -31.96 -38.08 -8.29
#